data_AF-A0A074LIC4-F1
#
_entry.id   AF-A0A074LIC4-F1
#
_cell.length_a   1.000
_cell.length_b   1.000
_cell.length_c   1.000
_cell.angle_alpha   90.00
_cell.angle_beta   90.00
_cell.angle_gamma   90.00
#
_symmetry.space_group_name_H-M   'P 1'
#
loop_
_entity.id
_entity.type
_entity.pdbx_description
1 polymer ?
#
loop_
_entity_poly.entity_id
_entity_poly.type
_entity_poly.pdbx_seq_one_letter_code
_entity_poly.pdbx_strand_id
1 'polypeptide(L)'
;MVNSQNKIIVPFSRPKLTKLIGIGLVFVVVGLGLIFYADNWPENVPRWIPVVLGIFALLVFGYISMAILKKLTNKMPGLIIREDGIWDNSSAIAIGLIEWQDITKVDECHAVGQDFICIHVDDPQKYIKKAKNAFQERILTINHQTHASAIQITANGLQGTHQDVLGLLQENFIKYKRIENRIEKGEL
;
A
#
# COMPACT_ATOMS: atom_id res chain seq x y z
N MET A 1 29.42 -18.44 0.72
CA MET A 1 29.36 -17.22 -0.11
C MET A 1 27.90 -17.01 -0.52
N VAL A 2 27.19 -16.08 0.12
CA VAL A 2 25.79 -15.76 -0.21
C VAL A 2 25.79 -15.01 -1.53
N ASN A 3 25.11 -15.56 -2.53
CA ASN A 3 25.11 -15.04 -3.89
C ASN A 3 24.21 -13.80 -3.98
N SER A 4 24.83 -12.62 -3.95
CA SER A 4 24.22 -11.28 -3.84
C SER A 4 23.35 -10.82 -5.03
N GLN A 5 22.77 -11.73 -5.80
CA GLN A 5 22.10 -11.43 -7.08
C GLN A 5 20.58 -11.68 -7.11
N ASN A 6 19.98 -12.33 -6.10
CA ASN A 6 18.54 -12.59 -6.13
C ASN A 6 17.73 -11.47 -5.49
N LYS A 7 17.66 -10.33 -6.19
CA LYS A 7 16.65 -9.28 -5.92
C LYS A 7 15.44 -9.54 -6.80
N ILE A 8 14.28 -9.81 -6.19
CA ILE A 8 13.01 -9.92 -6.93
C ILE A 8 12.31 -8.57 -6.86
N ILE A 9 11.89 -8.05 -8.02
CA ILE A 9 11.26 -6.74 -8.15
C ILE A 9 9.80 -6.96 -8.56
N VAL A 10 8.86 -6.43 -7.79
CA VAL A 10 7.46 -6.32 -8.18
C VAL A 10 7.17 -4.87 -8.53
N PRO A 11 7.15 -4.50 -9.82
CA PRO A 11 6.89 -3.13 -10.23
C PRO A 11 5.40 -2.77 -10.08
N PHE A 12 5.08 -1.49 -10.24
CA PHE A 12 3.69 -1.06 -10.39
C PHE A 12 3.11 -1.51 -11.73
N SER A 13 1.84 -1.90 -11.73
CA SER A 13 1.11 -2.19 -12.96
C SER A 13 0.63 -0.88 -13.61
N ARG A 14 1.30 -0.49 -14.69
CA ARG A 14 0.89 0.69 -15.48
C ARG A 14 -0.60 0.72 -15.84
N PRO A 15 -1.22 -0.36 -16.39
CA PRO A 15 -2.64 -0.33 -16.72
C PRO A 15 -3.56 -0.18 -15.49
N LYS A 16 -3.20 -0.77 -14.35
CA LYS A 16 -4.00 -0.58 -13.12
C LYS A 16 -3.92 0.87 -12.63
N LEU A 17 -2.73 1.46 -12.62
CA LEU A 17 -2.54 2.84 -12.19
C LEU A 17 -3.18 3.86 -13.15
N THR A 18 -3.09 3.65 -14.47
CA THR A 18 -3.75 4.55 -15.45
C THR A 18 -5.28 4.46 -15.34
N LYS A 19 -5.84 3.28 -15.08
CA LYS A 19 -7.27 3.12 -14.78
C LYS A 19 -7.67 3.91 -13.53
N LEU A 20 -6.89 3.84 -12.46
CA LEU A 20 -7.16 4.62 -11.23
C LEU A 20 -7.10 6.13 -11.46
N ILE A 21 -6.16 6.62 -12.26
CA ILE A 21 -6.11 8.03 -12.66
C ILE A 21 -7.36 8.41 -13.48
N GLY A 22 -7.78 7.56 -14.41
CA GLY A 22 -9.02 7.78 -15.18
C GLY A 22 -10.25 7.93 -14.27
N ILE A 23 -10.40 7.06 -13.27
CA ILE A 23 -11.46 7.17 -12.27
C ILE A 23 -11.35 8.48 -11.50
N GLY A 24 -10.14 8.83 -11.04
CA GLY A 24 -9.89 10.10 -10.34
C GLY A 24 -10.27 11.33 -11.18
N LEU A 25 -9.96 11.34 -12.47
CA LEU A 25 -10.34 12.41 -13.39
C LEU A 25 -11.86 12.53 -13.55
N VAL A 26 -12.60 11.42 -13.59
CA VAL A 26 -14.07 11.46 -13.60
C VAL A 26 -14.60 12.16 -12.36
N PHE A 27 -14.08 11.85 -11.16
CA PHE A 27 -14.48 12.53 -9.93
C PHE A 27 -14.09 14.02 -9.91
N VAL A 28 -12.98 14.40 -10.52
CA VAL A 28 -12.61 15.81 -10.69
C VAL A 28 -13.62 16.54 -11.59
N VAL A 29 -14.02 15.94 -12.72
CA VAL A 29 -15.03 16.51 -13.62
C VAL A 29 -16.39 16.62 -12.91
N VAL A 30 -16.80 15.59 -12.17
CA VAL A 30 -18.02 15.64 -11.35
C VAL A 30 -17.93 16.76 -10.31
N GLY A 31 -16.80 16.88 -9.61
CA GLY A 31 -16.57 17.94 -8.63
C GLY A 31 -16.66 19.34 -9.23
N LEU A 32 -16.10 19.55 -10.41
CA LEU A 32 -16.24 20.81 -11.16
C LEU A 32 -17.71 21.07 -11.54
N GLY A 33 -18.43 20.04 -12.00
CA GLY A 33 -19.86 20.13 -12.29
C GLY A 33 -20.69 20.54 -11.07
N LEU A 34 -20.40 19.96 -9.89
CA LEU A 34 -21.05 20.34 -8.64
C LEU A 34 -20.84 21.82 -8.29
N ILE A 35 -19.65 22.37 -8.57
CA ILE A 35 -19.34 23.79 -8.32
C ILE A 35 -20.03 24.69 -9.34
N PHE A 36 -19.91 24.41 -10.63
CA PHE A 36 -20.41 25.29 -11.70
C PHE A 36 -21.94 25.28 -11.81
N TYR A 37 -22.59 24.13 -11.56
CA TYR A 37 -24.04 23.99 -11.62
C TYR A 37 -24.70 24.07 -10.23
N ALA A 38 -24.02 24.63 -9.23
CA ALA A 38 -24.55 24.72 -7.88
C ALA A 38 -25.86 25.52 -7.77
N ASP A 39 -26.10 26.49 -8.66
CA ASP A 39 -27.38 27.25 -8.72
C ASP A 39 -28.55 26.44 -9.26
N ASN A 40 -28.28 25.34 -9.99
CA ASN A 40 -29.30 24.51 -10.62
C ASN A 40 -29.79 23.38 -9.70
N TRP A 41 -29.30 23.32 -8.46
CA TRP A 41 -29.75 22.35 -7.47
C TRP A 41 -31.16 22.71 -6.94
N PRO A 42 -31.92 21.72 -6.45
CA PRO A 42 -33.25 21.97 -5.89
C PRO A 42 -33.26 23.10 -4.85
N GLU A 43 -34.30 23.94 -4.84
CA GLU A 43 -34.38 25.14 -3.98
C GLU A 43 -34.26 24.83 -2.48
N ASN A 44 -34.59 23.61 -2.07
CA ASN A 44 -34.45 23.13 -0.69
C ASN A 44 -33.01 22.74 -0.31
N VAL A 45 -32.06 22.76 -1.26
CA VAL A 45 -30.64 22.48 -1.02
C VAL A 45 -29.86 23.80 -1.10
N PRO A 46 -29.29 24.28 0.01
CA PRO A 46 -28.42 25.46 -0.01
C PRO A 46 -27.25 25.30 -0.97
N ARG A 47 -26.98 26.33 -1.81
CA ARG A 47 -25.89 26.38 -2.79
C ARG A 47 -24.52 25.96 -2.24
N TRP A 48 -24.23 26.26 -0.97
CA TRP A 48 -22.94 25.93 -0.37
C TRP A 48 -22.69 24.41 -0.27
N ILE A 49 -23.74 23.57 -0.24
CA ILE A 49 -23.62 22.12 -0.16
C ILE A 49 -22.92 21.52 -1.38
N PRO A 50 -23.44 21.66 -2.62
CA PRO A 50 -22.77 21.14 -3.81
C PRO A 50 -21.40 21.80 -4.03
N VAL A 51 -21.23 23.07 -3.67
CA VAL A 51 -19.91 23.74 -3.74
C VAL A 51 -18.89 23.08 -2.83
N VAL A 52 -19.22 22.84 -1.56
CA VAL A 52 -18.30 22.19 -0.59
C VAL A 52 -17.97 20.77 -1.03
N LEU A 53 -18.96 20.00 -1.48
CA LEU A 53 -18.75 18.64 -2.00
C LEU A 53 -17.87 18.63 -3.24
N GLY A 54 -18.08 19.58 -4.16
CA GLY A 54 -17.27 19.71 -5.36
C GLY A 54 -15.83 20.10 -5.08
N ILE A 55 -15.61 21.03 -4.14
CA ILE A 55 -14.26 21.40 -3.67
C ILE A 55 -13.58 20.19 -3.02
N PHE A 56 -14.30 19.47 -2.16
CA PHE A 56 -13.78 18.26 -1.53
C PHE A 56 -13.38 17.20 -2.56
N ALA A 57 -14.24 16.93 -3.54
CA ALA A 57 -13.94 15.99 -4.62
C ALA A 57 -12.70 16.41 -5.41
N LEU A 58 -12.61 17.69 -5.79
CA LEU A 58 -11.48 18.22 -6.54
C LEU A 58 -10.16 18.09 -5.77
N LEU A 59 -10.15 18.45 -4.48
CA LEU A 59 -8.95 18.38 -3.66
C LEU A 59 -8.51 16.93 -3.42
N VAL A 60 -9.44 16.05 -3.04
CA VAL A 60 -9.12 14.66 -2.70
C VAL A 60 -8.73 13.87 -3.94
N PHE A 61 -9.59 13.83 -4.97
CA PHE A 61 -9.33 13.03 -6.16
C PHE A 61 -8.23 13.65 -7.04
N GLY A 62 -8.11 14.99 -7.06
CA GLY A 62 -6.98 15.66 -7.69
C GLY A 62 -5.65 15.29 -7.02
N TYR A 63 -5.57 15.37 -5.69
CA TYR A 63 -4.36 14.98 -4.94
C TYR A 63 -4.00 13.50 -5.14
N ILE A 64 -4.97 12.58 -5.01
CA ILE A 64 -4.75 11.15 -5.22
C ILE A 64 -4.25 10.87 -6.64
N SER A 65 -4.86 11.49 -7.66
CA SER A 65 -4.47 11.30 -9.06
C SER A 65 -3.03 11.79 -9.30
N MET A 66 -2.66 12.95 -8.74
CA MET A 66 -1.29 13.45 -8.81
C MET A 66 -0.29 12.52 -8.12
N ALA A 67 -0.65 11.95 -6.96
CA ALA A 67 0.20 11.00 -6.23
C ALA A 67 0.43 9.71 -7.03
N ILE A 68 -0.61 9.17 -7.67
CA ILE A 68 -0.51 7.99 -8.54
C ILE A 68 0.30 8.30 -9.80
N LEU A 69 0.11 9.49 -10.40
CA LEU A 69 0.90 9.93 -11.54
C LEU A 69 2.38 10.01 -11.21
N LYS A 70 2.73 10.49 -10.00
CA LYS A 70 4.12 10.47 -9.50
C LYS A 70 4.67 9.05 -9.37
N LYS A 71 3.86 8.06 -8.96
CA LYS A 71 4.27 6.63 -8.94
C LYS A 71 4.46 6.05 -10.34
N LEU A 72 3.72 6.51 -11.35
CA LEU A 72 3.90 6.08 -12.75
C LEU A 72 5.17 6.64 -13.40
N THR A 73 5.54 7.88 -13.06
CA THR A 73 6.74 8.53 -13.63
C THR A 73 8.01 8.16 -12.87
N ASN A 74 7.90 7.87 -11.57
CA ASN A 74 9.02 7.40 -10.78
C ASN A 74 9.35 5.93 -11.11
N LYS A 75 10.64 5.61 -11.22
CA LYS A 75 11.14 4.25 -11.49
C LYS A 75 11.24 3.38 -10.24
N MET A 76 10.89 3.90 -9.06
CA MET A 76 10.87 3.10 -7.84
C MET A 76 9.79 2.01 -7.93
N PRO A 77 10.16 0.73 -7.80
CA PRO A 77 9.20 -0.37 -7.82
C PRO A 77 8.27 -0.34 -6.60
N GLY A 78 7.18 -1.10 -6.66
CA GLY A 78 6.19 -1.15 -5.60
C GLY A 78 6.59 -2.08 -4.45
N LEU A 79 7.23 -3.22 -4.77
CA LEU A 79 7.91 -4.06 -3.79
C LEU A 79 9.28 -4.47 -4.30
N ILE A 80 10.21 -4.65 -3.37
CA ILE A 80 11.48 -5.31 -3.61
C ILE A 80 11.71 -6.36 -2.54
N ILE A 81 11.97 -7.59 -2.95
CA ILE A 81 12.35 -8.69 -2.08
C ILE A 81 13.86 -8.88 -2.22
N ARG A 82 14.58 -8.80 -1.10
CA ARG A 82 16.04 -8.89 -1.02
C ARG A 82 16.44 -9.80 0.13
N GLU A 83 17.74 -10.01 0.29
CA GLU A 83 18.32 -10.79 1.38
C GLU A 83 18.05 -10.18 2.77
N ASP A 84 17.92 -8.86 2.87
CA ASP A 84 17.64 -8.14 4.12
C ASP A 84 16.16 -8.15 4.50
N GLY A 85 15.24 -8.29 3.54
CA GLY A 85 13.81 -8.24 3.82
C GLY A 85 12.92 -7.89 2.63
N ILE A 86 11.74 -7.40 2.97
CA ILE A 86 10.73 -6.85 2.07
C ILE A 86 10.81 -5.33 2.13
N TRP A 87 11.14 -4.68 1.02
CA TRP A 87 11.06 -3.23 0.88
C TRP A 87 9.70 -2.86 0.28
N ASP A 88 8.82 -2.30 1.11
CA ASP A 88 7.49 -1.87 0.70
C ASP A 88 7.40 -0.40 0.29
N ASN A 89 6.82 -0.17 -0.89
CA ASN A 89 6.42 1.12 -1.43
C ASN A 89 5.02 1.03 -2.09
N SER A 90 4.27 -0.05 -1.86
CA SER A 90 3.02 -0.36 -2.54
C SER A 90 1.88 0.61 -2.19
N SER A 91 1.91 1.19 -0.99
CA SER A 91 0.86 2.06 -0.46
C SER A 91 1.35 3.47 -0.06
N ALA A 92 0.44 4.32 0.39
CA ALA A 92 0.77 5.64 0.97
C ALA A 92 1.27 5.53 2.42
N ILE A 93 0.96 4.43 3.11
CA ILE A 93 1.33 4.15 4.49
C ILE A 93 2.53 3.20 4.60
N ALA A 94 3.18 2.88 3.47
CA ALA A 94 4.33 2.03 3.42
C ALA A 94 5.47 2.57 4.31
N ILE A 95 6.04 1.68 5.11
CA ILE A 95 7.08 1.97 6.11
C ILE A 95 8.51 1.67 5.61
N GLY A 96 8.67 1.14 4.40
CA GLY A 96 9.96 0.80 3.81
C GLY A 96 10.36 -0.64 4.11
N LEU A 97 11.60 -0.84 4.60
CA LEU A 97 12.16 -2.17 4.87
C LEU A 97 11.48 -2.85 6.07
N ILE A 98 11.06 -4.09 5.83
CA ILE A 98 10.57 -5.08 6.77
C ILE A 98 11.57 -6.24 6.77
N GLU A 99 12.33 -6.38 7.84
CA GLU A 99 13.44 -7.33 7.94
C GLU A 99 12.92 -8.76 8.09
N TRP A 100 13.51 -9.72 7.39
CA TRP A 100 13.06 -11.12 7.46
C TRP A 100 13.10 -11.71 8.86
N GLN A 101 14.11 -11.34 9.64
CA GLN A 101 14.31 -11.81 11.02
C GLN A 101 13.14 -11.44 11.93
N ASP A 102 12.49 -10.29 11.69
CA ASP A 102 11.37 -9.83 12.50
C ASP A 102 10.05 -10.52 12.11
N ILE A 103 9.95 -11.07 10.89
CA ILE A 103 8.71 -11.61 10.36
C ILE A 103 8.41 -12.97 11.01
N THR A 104 7.21 -13.10 11.57
CA THR A 104 6.71 -14.33 12.20
C THR A 104 5.72 -15.06 11.30
N LYS A 105 4.95 -14.34 10.48
CA LYS A 105 3.95 -14.92 9.57
C LYS A 105 3.63 -13.98 8.41
N VAL A 106 3.32 -14.56 7.25
CA VAL A 106 2.82 -13.87 6.07
C VAL A 106 1.51 -14.53 5.64
N ASP A 107 0.41 -13.81 5.69
CA ASP A 107 -0.91 -14.29 5.29
C ASP A 107 -1.81 -13.18 4.71
N GLU A 108 -3.05 -13.55 4.40
CA GLU A 108 -4.06 -12.64 3.87
C GLU A 108 -4.94 -12.11 5.01
N CYS A 109 -5.26 -10.82 4.95
CA CYS A 109 -6.17 -10.17 5.90
C CYS A 109 -7.12 -9.23 5.16
N HIS A 110 -8.36 -9.15 5.63
CA HIS A 110 -9.40 -8.35 4.99
C HIS A 110 -9.70 -7.08 5.80
N ALA A 111 -9.59 -5.92 5.17
CA ALA A 111 -9.87 -4.64 5.82
C ALA A 111 -10.53 -3.66 4.85
N VAL A 112 -11.54 -2.91 5.30
CA VAL A 112 -12.20 -1.86 4.50
C VAL A 112 -12.67 -2.36 3.12
N GLY A 113 -13.19 -3.59 3.06
CA GLY A 113 -13.72 -4.17 1.83
C GLY A 113 -12.67 -4.60 0.79
N GLN A 114 -11.41 -4.74 1.17
CA GLN A 114 -10.35 -5.23 0.29
C GLN A 114 -9.39 -6.19 1.01
N ASP A 115 -8.73 -7.04 0.22
CA ASP A 115 -7.74 -7.98 0.72
C ASP A 115 -6.33 -7.36 0.72
N PHE A 116 -5.65 -7.54 1.84
CA PHE A 116 -4.27 -7.13 2.11
C PHE A 116 -3.41 -8.33 2.44
N ILE A 117 -2.11 -8.20 2.22
CA ILE A 117 -1.12 -9.15 2.69
C ILE A 117 -0.63 -8.64 4.04
N CYS A 118 -0.97 -9.35 5.11
CA CYS A 118 -0.55 -9.02 6.46
C CYS A 118 0.83 -9.61 6.72
N ILE A 119 1.77 -8.74 7.14
CA ILE A 119 3.11 -9.15 7.56
C ILE A 119 3.19 -9.06 9.08
N HIS A 120 3.05 -10.20 9.75
CA HIS A 120 3.17 -10.27 11.20
C HIS A 120 4.64 -10.23 11.60
N VAL A 121 4.93 -9.43 12.62
CA VAL A 121 6.27 -9.23 13.16
C VAL A 121 6.26 -9.43 14.67
N ASP A 122 7.41 -9.79 15.23
CA ASP A 122 7.60 -10.03 16.66
C ASP A 122 7.47 -8.73 17.51
N ASP A 123 8.00 -7.61 17.02
CA ASP A 123 7.85 -6.28 17.60
C ASP A 123 7.13 -5.31 16.63
N PRO A 124 5.79 -5.24 16.67
CA PRO A 124 5.03 -4.28 15.88
C PRO A 124 5.38 -2.82 16.18
N GLN A 125 5.83 -2.50 17.41
CA GLN A 125 6.17 -1.13 17.80
C GLN A 125 7.46 -0.64 17.14
N LYS A 126 8.42 -1.54 16.85
CA LYS A 126 9.59 -1.25 15.99
C LYS A 126 9.16 -0.61 14.67
N TYR A 127 8.05 -1.06 14.12
CA TYR A 127 7.56 -0.64 12.81
C TYR A 127 6.58 0.54 12.85
N ILE A 128 5.73 0.62 13.86
CA ILE A 128 4.86 1.78 14.08
C ILE A 128 5.69 3.05 14.27
N LYS A 129 6.81 2.96 15.03
CA LYS A 129 7.74 4.09 15.24
C LYS A 129 8.47 4.57 13.98
N LYS A 130 8.47 3.78 12.89
CA LYS A 130 9.00 4.20 11.57
C LYS A 130 8.04 5.12 10.80
N ALA A 131 6.83 5.37 11.33
CA ALA A 131 5.87 6.27 10.71
C ALA A 131 6.45 7.68 10.52
N LYS A 132 6.18 8.28 9.36
CA LYS A 132 6.68 9.61 8.98
C LYS A 132 5.86 10.75 9.58
N ASN A 133 4.63 10.46 10.02
CA ASN A 133 3.70 11.42 10.58
C ASN A 133 2.63 10.72 11.43
N ALA A 134 1.92 11.50 12.25
CA ALA A 134 0.89 11.00 13.16
C ALA A 134 -0.28 10.29 12.45
N PHE A 135 -0.58 10.67 11.20
CA PHE A 135 -1.62 9.99 10.41
C PHE A 135 -1.20 8.56 10.06
N GLN A 136 0.02 8.38 9.55
CA GLN A 136 0.58 7.06 9.26
C GLN A 136 0.68 6.21 10.53
N GLU A 137 1.19 6.78 11.62
CA GLU A 137 1.31 6.10 12.92
C GLU A 137 -0.05 5.59 13.42
N ARG A 138 -1.08 6.43 13.33
CA ARG A 138 -2.45 6.07 13.71
C ARG A 138 -3.00 4.92 12.88
N ILE A 139 -2.77 4.92 11.56
CA ILE A 139 -3.21 3.81 10.70
C ILE A 139 -2.48 2.50 11.05
N LEU A 140 -1.16 2.54 11.22
CA LEU A 140 -0.38 1.35 11.59
C LEU A 140 -0.83 0.79 12.96
N THR A 141 -1.16 1.68 13.90
CA THR A 141 -1.71 1.31 15.21
C THR A 141 -3.08 0.64 15.07
N ILE A 142 -3.99 1.19 14.26
CA ILE A 142 -5.30 0.59 14.00
C ILE A 142 -5.15 -0.77 13.34
N ASN A 143 -4.31 -0.89 12.30
CA ASN A 143 -4.05 -2.15 11.62
C ASN A 143 -3.58 -3.23 12.60
N HIS A 144 -2.67 -2.87 13.51
CA HIS A 144 -2.19 -3.78 14.53
C HIS A 144 -3.30 -4.23 15.49
N GLN A 145 -4.14 -3.30 15.93
CA GLN A 145 -5.26 -3.59 16.83
C GLN A 145 -6.32 -4.49 16.18
N THR A 146 -6.59 -4.35 14.88
CA THR A 146 -7.68 -5.07 14.20
C THR A 146 -7.24 -6.37 13.54
N HIS A 147 -5.99 -6.48 13.09
CA HIS A 147 -5.49 -7.63 12.33
C HIS A 147 -4.26 -8.30 12.96
N ALA A 148 -3.89 -7.92 14.18
CA ALA A 148 -2.66 -8.38 14.84
C ALA A 148 -1.40 -8.15 13.98
N SER A 149 -1.44 -7.19 13.05
CA SER A 149 -0.34 -6.81 12.18
C SER A 149 -0.38 -5.31 11.89
N ALA A 150 0.70 -4.60 12.23
CA ALA A 150 0.84 -3.19 11.86
C ALA A 150 1.05 -3.00 10.35
N ILE A 151 1.54 -4.03 9.66
CA ILE A 151 2.08 -3.95 8.30
C ILE A 151 1.13 -4.67 7.35
N GLN A 152 0.53 -3.89 6.45
CA GLN A 152 -0.37 -4.38 5.42
C GLN A 152 0.12 -3.94 4.06
N ILE A 153 0.40 -4.89 3.18
CA ILE A 153 0.83 -4.67 1.80
C ILE A 153 -0.39 -4.83 0.89
N THR A 154 -0.58 -3.88 -0.04
CA THR A 154 -1.66 -3.95 -1.04
C THR A 154 -1.11 -4.32 -2.41
N ALA A 155 -1.77 -5.27 -3.09
CA ALA A 155 -1.44 -5.66 -4.46
C ALA A 155 -2.15 -4.83 -5.54
N ASN A 156 -3.03 -3.89 -5.16
CA ASN A 156 -3.89 -3.16 -6.09
C ASN A 156 -3.11 -2.31 -7.10
N GLY A 157 -1.99 -1.72 -6.68
CA GLY A 157 -1.10 -0.97 -7.57
C GLY A 157 -0.05 -1.83 -8.28
N LEU A 158 0.17 -3.06 -7.82
CA LEU A 158 1.31 -3.89 -8.21
C LEU A 158 1.02 -4.69 -9.49
N GLN A 159 2.09 -5.08 -10.17
CA GLN A 159 2.04 -6.11 -11.21
C GLN A 159 1.79 -7.48 -10.57
N GLY A 160 0.94 -8.28 -11.21
CA GLY A 160 0.43 -9.54 -10.65
C GLY A 160 -0.92 -9.39 -9.95
N THR A 161 -1.51 -10.51 -9.57
CA THR A 161 -2.70 -10.60 -8.73
C THR A 161 -2.35 -10.49 -7.25
N HIS A 162 -3.34 -10.37 -6.37
CA HIS A 162 -3.12 -10.47 -4.93
C HIS A 162 -2.42 -11.79 -4.58
N GLN A 163 -2.92 -12.90 -5.12
CA GLN A 163 -2.42 -14.24 -4.87
C GLN A 163 -0.99 -14.43 -5.40
N ASP A 164 -0.64 -13.82 -6.54
CA ASP A 164 0.74 -13.87 -7.06
C ASP A 164 1.72 -13.20 -6.09
N VAL A 165 1.36 -12.03 -5.54
CA VAL A 165 2.22 -11.30 -4.61
C VAL A 165 2.28 -12.00 -3.25
N LEU A 166 1.13 -12.50 -2.75
CA LEU A 166 1.06 -13.27 -1.51
C LEU A 166 1.94 -14.52 -1.58
N GLY A 167 1.76 -15.34 -2.62
CA GLY A 167 2.55 -16.55 -2.85
C GLY A 167 4.04 -16.24 -2.96
N LEU A 168 4.40 -15.17 -3.67
CA LEU A 168 5.79 -14.74 -3.78
C LEU A 168 6.41 -14.38 -2.42
N LEU A 169 5.68 -13.63 -1.58
CA LEU A 169 6.16 -13.25 -0.25
C LEU A 169 6.26 -14.46 0.69
N GLN A 170 5.28 -15.36 0.67
CA GLN A 170 5.29 -16.59 1.45
C GLN A 170 6.43 -17.53 1.05
N GLU A 171 6.66 -17.73 -0.25
CA GLU A 171 7.76 -18.57 -0.73
C GLU A 171 9.12 -18.04 -0.29
N ASN A 172 9.34 -16.73 -0.36
CA ASN A 172 10.61 -16.12 0.06
C ASN A 172 10.79 -16.16 1.57
N PHE A 173 9.71 -15.98 2.34
CA PHE A 173 9.75 -16.15 3.79
C PHE A 173 10.11 -17.59 4.19
N ILE A 174 9.52 -18.60 3.55
CA ILE A 174 9.84 -20.01 3.78
C ILE A 174 11.29 -20.32 3.42
N LYS A 175 11.80 -19.77 2.31
CA LYS A 175 13.21 -19.90 1.92
C LYS A 175 14.13 -19.31 2.98
N TYR A 176 13.83 -18.12 3.48
CA TYR A 176 14.59 -17.48 4.56
C TYR A 176 14.61 -18.36 5.82
N LYS A 177 13.44 -18.80 6.32
CA LYS A 177 13.35 -19.66 7.52
C LYS A 177 14.10 -20.98 7.36
N ARG A 178 14.12 -21.57 6.16
CA ARG A 178 14.92 -22.77 5.90
C ARG A 178 16.42 -22.51 6.02
N ILE A 179 16.90 -21.37 5.52
CA ILE A 179 18.32 -21.00 5.60
C ILE A 179 18.70 -20.70 7.05
N GLU A 180 17.89 -19.90 7.76
CA GLU A 180 18.05 -19.57 9.17
C GLU A 180 18.19 -20.84 10.03
N ASN A 181 17.26 -21.79 9.89
CA ASN A 181 17.31 -23.07 10.61
C ASN A 181 18.57 -23.92 10.31
N ARG A 182 19.13 -23.81 9.10
CA ARG A 182 20.37 -24.54 8.74
C ARG A 182 21.60 -23.88 9.36
N ILE A 183 21.63 -22.55 9.41
CA ILE A 183 22.68 -21.78 10.09
C ILE A 183 22.68 -22.10 11.58
N GLU A 184 21.50 -22.11 12.23
CA GLU A 184 21.37 -22.45 13.66
C GLU A 184 21.87 -23.87 13.98
N LYS A 185 21.78 -24.79 13.02
CA LYS A 185 22.29 -26.17 13.13
C LYS A 185 23.77 -26.32 12.73
N GLY A 186 24.42 -25.27 12.26
CA GLY A 186 25.81 -25.30 11.77
C GLY A 186 25.99 -26.06 10.46
N GLU A 187 24.96 -26.16 9.63
CA GLU A 187 24.99 -26.88 8.34
C GLU A 187 25.45 -26.00 7.15
N LEU A 188 25.85 -24.74 7.42
CA LEU A 188 26.28 -23.72 6.46
C LEU A 188 27.35 -22.80 7.04
#